data_AF-A0A959SAB7-F1
#
_entry.id   AF-A0A959SAB7-F1
#
_cell.length_a   1.000
_cell.length_b   1.000
_cell.length_c   1.000
_cell.angle_alpha   90.00
_cell.angle_beta   90.00
_cell.angle_gamma   90.00
#
_symmetry.space_group_name_H-M   'P 1'
#
loop_
_entity.id
_entity.type
_entity.pdbx_description
1 polymer ?
#
loop_
_entity_poly.entity_id
_entity_poly.type
_entity_poly.pdbx_seq_one_letter_code
_entity_poly.pdbx_strand_id
1 'polypeptide(L)'
;MGSDRHNKARARTASVSTVIGIALVLFMLGVLGFLVLNAQALQRYFKENVRVELFLQRGLKEVDVMRFRKELDTEPYALETRYVTADEAAQQLKQDLGEDFLSVLGSNPLLPSVELRLNADHAQSDSVRWIVEHLEADPRVQEVAYNAAVVENIEANMGRIGLFVLGFAVLLLIIAVALINNTIRLAIYSKRFLIRTMSLVGATHWFIKRPFMGQ
;
A
#
# COMPACT_ATOMS: atom_id res chain seq x y z
N MET A 1 53.89 -6.22 13.22
CA MET A 1 52.71 -6.01 14.10
C MET A 1 51.55 -5.20 13.46
N GLY A 2 51.64 -4.72 12.21
CA GLY A 2 50.54 -3.96 11.56
C GLY A 2 49.52 -4.77 10.72
N SER A 3 49.84 -6.02 10.37
CA SER A 3 49.00 -6.86 9.50
C SER A 3 47.82 -7.53 10.22
N ASP A 4 47.96 -7.87 11.51
CA ASP A 4 46.93 -8.59 12.27
C ASP A 4 45.71 -7.73 12.65
N ARG A 5 45.90 -6.41 12.86
CA ARG A 5 44.79 -5.49 13.15
C ARG A 5 43.86 -5.31 11.94
N HIS A 6 44.42 -5.24 10.73
CA HIS A 6 43.63 -5.11 9.50
C HIS A 6 42.84 -6.39 9.18
N ASN A 7 43.41 -7.57 9.44
CA ASN A 7 42.71 -8.84 9.24
C ASN A 7 41.58 -9.07 10.27
N LYS A 8 41.78 -8.73 11.55
CA LYS A 8 40.72 -8.80 12.56
C LYS A 8 39.59 -7.80 12.30
N ALA A 9 39.90 -6.58 11.86
CA ALA A 9 38.89 -5.61 11.47
C ALA A 9 38.06 -6.13 10.29
N ARG A 10 38.69 -6.56 9.18
CA ARG A 10 38.00 -7.15 8.03
C ARG A 10 37.12 -8.34 8.38
N ALA A 11 37.59 -9.24 9.25
CA ALA A 11 36.80 -10.40 9.69
C ALA A 11 35.58 -9.99 10.55
N ARG A 12 35.70 -8.97 11.40
CA ARG A 12 34.58 -8.44 12.20
C ARG A 12 33.56 -7.70 11.33
N THR A 13 34.01 -6.87 10.39
CA THR A 13 33.13 -6.13 9.48
C THR A 13 32.38 -7.09 8.54
N ALA A 14 33.03 -8.14 8.04
CA ALA A 14 32.40 -9.14 7.18
C ALA A 14 31.26 -9.89 7.89
N SER A 15 31.46 -10.31 9.15
CA SER A 15 30.40 -10.96 9.95
C SER A 15 29.26 -9.99 10.28
N VAL A 16 29.57 -8.73 10.62
CA VAL A 16 28.55 -7.71 10.91
C VAL A 16 27.72 -7.38 9.67
N SER A 17 28.34 -7.19 8.51
CA SER A 17 27.63 -6.94 7.25
C SER A 17 26.71 -8.11 6.86
N THR A 18 27.12 -9.35 7.15
CA THR A 18 26.31 -10.55 6.87
C THR A 18 25.10 -10.63 7.81
N VAL A 19 25.30 -10.35 9.10
CA VAL A 19 24.20 -10.31 10.10
C VAL A 19 23.21 -9.19 9.76
N ILE A 20 23.71 -7.99 9.41
CA ILE A 20 22.87 -6.87 8.97
C ILE A 20 22.10 -7.25 7.70
N GLY A 21 22.75 -7.91 6.74
CA GLY A 21 22.09 -8.38 5.51
C GLY A 21 20.96 -9.35 5.79
N ILE A 22 21.18 -10.37 6.64
CA ILE A 22 20.13 -11.32 7.04
C ILE A 22 19.00 -10.60 7.79
N ALA A 23 19.34 -9.71 8.73
CA ALA A 23 18.36 -8.94 9.48
C ALA A 23 17.48 -8.08 8.58
N LEU A 24 18.07 -7.42 7.57
CA LEU A 24 17.33 -6.60 6.60
C LEU A 24 16.36 -7.46 5.75
N VAL A 25 16.81 -8.63 5.27
CA VAL A 25 15.96 -9.52 4.47
C VAL A 25 14.81 -10.07 5.31
N LEU A 26 15.08 -10.50 6.55
CA LEU A 26 14.04 -10.98 7.46
C LEU A 26 13.07 -9.87 7.88
N PHE A 27 13.56 -8.65 8.10
CA PHE A 27 12.74 -7.48 8.35
C PHE A 27 11.81 -7.20 7.16
N MET A 28 12.35 -7.23 5.94
CA MET A 28 11.58 -7.02 4.72
C MET A 28 10.52 -8.10 4.52
N LEU A 29 10.83 -9.37 4.81
CA LEU A 29 9.85 -10.46 4.86
C LEU A 29 8.76 -10.20 5.90
N GLY A 30 9.11 -9.70 7.08
CA GLY A 30 8.16 -9.32 8.13
C GLY A 30 7.20 -8.22 7.67
N VAL A 31 7.71 -7.17 7.01
CA VAL A 31 6.90 -6.09 6.44
C VAL A 31 5.97 -6.61 5.35
N LEU A 32 6.46 -7.45 4.44
CA LEU A 32 5.62 -8.07 3.41
C LEU A 32 4.53 -8.96 4.03
N GLY A 33 4.87 -9.76 5.04
CA GLY A 33 3.92 -10.57 5.78
C GLY A 33 2.84 -9.70 6.45
N PHE A 34 3.24 -8.61 7.10
CA PHE A 34 2.31 -7.64 7.69
C PHE A 34 1.37 -7.03 6.64
N LEU A 35 1.88 -6.64 5.47
CA LEU A 35 1.06 -6.10 4.38
C LEU A 35 0.08 -7.13 3.84
N VAL A 36 0.49 -8.38 3.68
CA VAL A 36 -0.41 -9.46 3.21
C VAL A 36 -1.51 -9.74 4.24
N LEU A 37 -1.18 -9.79 5.53
CA LEU A 37 -2.16 -9.97 6.59
C LEU A 37 -3.17 -8.81 6.67
N ASN A 38 -2.74 -7.59 6.32
CA ASN A 38 -3.58 -6.39 6.28
C ASN A 38 -4.06 -6.02 4.86
N ALA A 39 -3.94 -6.93 3.89
CA ALA A 39 -4.25 -6.63 2.49
C ALA A 39 -5.70 -6.16 2.30
N GLN A 40 -6.64 -6.71 3.08
CA GLN A 40 -8.04 -6.28 3.06
C GLN A 40 -8.22 -4.84 3.53
N ALA A 41 -7.53 -4.41 4.58
CA ALA A 41 -7.61 -3.04 5.07
C ALA A 41 -7.03 -2.05 4.04
N LEU A 42 -5.89 -2.42 3.43
CA LEU A 42 -5.29 -1.64 2.36
C LEU A 42 -6.24 -1.56 1.14
N GLN A 43 -6.87 -2.66 0.77
CA GLN A 43 -7.84 -2.71 -0.31
C GLN A 43 -9.06 -1.82 -0.05
N ARG A 44 -9.65 -1.87 1.16
CA ARG A 44 -10.76 -1.00 1.53
C ARG A 44 -10.36 0.47 1.45
N TYR A 45 -9.19 0.83 1.97
CA TYR A 45 -8.69 2.21 1.91
C TYR A 45 -8.64 2.75 0.48
N PHE A 46 -8.09 1.98 -0.49
CA PHE A 46 -8.06 2.43 -1.88
C PHE A 46 -9.45 2.50 -2.51
N LYS A 47 -10.32 1.55 -2.20
CA LYS A 47 -11.70 1.50 -2.72
C LYS A 47 -12.57 2.66 -2.19
N GLU A 48 -12.44 3.02 -0.92
CA GLU A 48 -13.20 4.12 -0.27
C GLU A 48 -12.68 5.53 -0.62
N ASN A 49 -11.57 5.60 -1.35
CA ASN A 49 -11.04 6.85 -1.91
C ASN A 49 -11.59 7.13 -3.32
N VAL A 50 -12.37 6.21 -3.89
CA VAL A 50 -13.10 6.46 -5.14
C VAL A 50 -14.18 7.51 -4.88
N ARG A 51 -14.13 8.60 -5.65
CA ARG A 51 -15.11 9.68 -5.62
C ARG A 51 -15.95 9.63 -6.88
N VAL A 52 -17.26 9.76 -6.69
CA VAL A 52 -18.25 9.97 -7.74
C VAL A 52 -18.80 11.37 -7.56
N GLU A 53 -18.71 12.20 -8.58
CA GLU A 53 -19.18 13.57 -8.57
C GLU A 53 -20.54 13.65 -9.25
N LEU A 54 -21.55 14.10 -8.52
CA LEU A 54 -22.92 14.27 -8.98
C LEU A 54 -23.15 15.74 -9.28
N PHE A 55 -23.07 16.16 -10.55
CA PHE A 55 -23.39 17.52 -10.94
C PHE A 55 -24.90 17.73 -10.91
N LEU A 56 -25.34 18.76 -10.20
CA LEU A 56 -26.75 19.04 -9.99
C LEU A 56 -27.29 19.99 -11.06
N GLN A 57 -28.60 19.92 -11.32
CA GLN A 57 -29.26 20.89 -12.21
C GLN A 57 -29.15 22.34 -11.69
N ARG A 58 -29.05 23.29 -12.63
CA ARG A 58 -29.03 24.72 -12.30
C ARG A 58 -30.36 25.15 -11.66
N GLY A 59 -30.27 25.91 -10.56
CA GLY A 59 -31.43 26.51 -9.90
C GLY A 59 -32.10 25.64 -8.83
N LEU A 60 -31.52 24.47 -8.50
CA LEU A 60 -31.92 23.72 -7.30
C LEU A 60 -31.73 24.57 -6.04
N LYS A 61 -32.74 24.59 -5.17
CA LYS A 61 -32.63 25.27 -3.88
C LYS A 61 -31.73 24.47 -2.96
N GLU A 62 -30.94 25.14 -2.15
CA GLU A 62 -30.02 24.51 -1.20
C GLU A 62 -30.73 23.54 -0.24
N VAL A 63 -31.98 23.82 0.13
CA VAL A 63 -32.82 22.91 0.93
C VAL A 63 -33.08 21.58 0.23
N ASP A 64 -33.31 21.60 -1.08
CA ASP A 64 -33.57 20.40 -1.89
C ASP A 64 -32.26 19.62 -2.10
N VAL A 65 -31.13 20.32 -2.26
CA VAL A 65 -29.80 19.70 -2.32
C VAL A 65 -29.45 18.99 -1.01
N MET A 66 -29.69 19.64 0.13
CA MET A 66 -29.46 19.06 1.44
C MET A 66 -30.37 17.84 1.72
N ARG A 67 -31.59 17.84 1.17
CA ARG A 67 -32.47 16.67 1.24
C ARG A 67 -31.92 15.53 0.39
N PHE A 68 -31.56 15.81 -0.86
CA PHE A 68 -30.95 14.83 -1.76
C PHE A 68 -29.69 14.21 -1.16
N ARG A 69 -28.82 15.04 -0.57
CA ARG A 69 -27.64 14.59 0.16
C ARG A 69 -28.00 13.61 1.28
N LYS A 70 -29.00 13.92 2.11
CA LYS A 70 -29.45 13.04 3.19
C LYS A 70 -30.05 11.73 2.67
N GLU A 71 -30.73 11.76 1.53
CA GLU A 71 -31.22 10.54 0.86
C GLU A 71 -30.03 9.66 0.45
N LEU A 72 -29.01 10.25 -0.18
CA LEU A 72 -27.78 9.53 -0.54
C LEU A 72 -27.06 8.95 0.70
N ASP A 73 -27.00 9.68 1.82
CA ASP A 73 -26.39 9.19 3.07
C ASP A 73 -27.11 7.97 3.66
N THR A 74 -28.36 7.70 3.27
CA THR A 74 -29.10 6.49 3.71
C THR A 74 -28.86 5.27 2.84
N GLU A 75 -28.24 5.45 1.68
CA GLU A 75 -27.98 4.35 0.74
C GLU A 75 -26.82 3.48 1.21
N PRO A 76 -26.89 2.14 1.04
CA PRO A 76 -25.87 1.22 1.55
C PRO A 76 -24.51 1.37 0.84
N TYR A 77 -24.51 1.92 -0.37
CA TYR A 77 -23.29 2.19 -1.14
C TYR A 77 -22.61 3.50 -0.75
N ALA A 78 -23.27 4.39 0.01
CA ALA A 78 -22.70 5.67 0.41
C ALA A 78 -21.89 5.53 1.70
N LEU A 79 -20.63 5.96 1.64
CA LEU A 79 -19.77 6.10 2.82
C LEU A 79 -19.88 7.51 3.40
N GLU A 80 -19.79 8.51 2.52
CA GLU A 80 -19.79 9.92 2.90
C GLU A 80 -20.24 10.76 1.69
N THR A 81 -21.08 11.75 1.94
CA THR A 81 -21.45 12.75 0.94
C THR A 81 -20.99 14.15 1.35
N ARG A 82 -20.45 14.90 0.40
CA ARG A 82 -20.05 16.30 0.57
C ARG A 82 -20.71 17.16 -0.51
N TYR A 83 -21.44 18.19 -0.08
CA TYR A 83 -21.95 19.19 -1.00
C TYR A 83 -20.85 20.21 -1.31
N VAL A 84 -20.61 20.45 -2.60
CA VAL A 84 -19.66 21.43 -3.10
C VAL A 84 -20.45 22.49 -3.86
N THR A 85 -20.37 23.72 -3.37
CA THR A 85 -21.03 24.86 -4.03
C THR A 85 -20.29 25.23 -5.32
N ALA A 86 -20.98 25.88 -6.25
CA ALA A 86 -20.34 26.38 -7.47
C ALA A 86 -19.13 27.29 -7.17
N ASP A 87 -19.23 28.13 -6.12
CA ASP A 87 -18.16 29.03 -5.71
C ASP A 87 -16.97 28.30 -5.07
N GLU A 88 -17.23 27.28 -4.25
CA GLU A 88 -16.18 26.40 -3.71
C GLU A 88 -15.47 25.65 -4.83
N ALA A 89 -16.22 25.07 -5.78
CA ALA A 89 -15.66 24.40 -6.95
C ALA A 89 -14.77 25.36 -7.78
N ALA A 90 -15.19 26.62 -7.92
CA ALA A 90 -14.42 27.61 -8.65
C ALA A 90 -13.13 28.01 -7.94
N GLN A 91 -13.18 28.13 -6.61
CA GLN A 91 -12.00 28.40 -5.80
C GLN A 91 -11.01 27.23 -5.82
N GLN A 92 -11.51 25.99 -5.78
CA GLN A 92 -10.70 24.78 -5.90
C GLN A 92 -10.03 24.70 -7.27
N LEU A 93 -10.79 24.90 -8.34
CA LEU A 93 -10.26 24.87 -9.70
C LEU A 93 -9.24 25.99 -9.95
N LYS A 94 -9.44 27.17 -9.36
CA LYS A 94 -8.48 28.29 -9.42
C LYS A 94 -7.16 27.93 -8.74
N GLN A 95 -7.20 27.19 -7.63
CA GLN A 95 -6.00 26.70 -6.95
C GLN A 95 -5.27 25.64 -7.78
N ASP A 96 -6.03 24.72 -8.39
CA ASP A 96 -5.48 23.62 -9.20
C ASP A 96 -4.83 24.12 -10.49
N LEU A 97 -5.43 25.13 -11.14
CA LEU A 97 -4.88 25.76 -12.35
C LEU A 97 -3.78 26.79 -12.05
N GLY A 98 -3.77 27.37 -10.86
CA GLY A 98 -2.87 28.47 -10.50
C GLY A 98 -3.20 29.80 -11.19
N GLU A 99 -4.31 29.89 -11.91
CA GLU A 99 -4.74 31.06 -12.68
C GLU A 99 -6.19 31.45 -12.38
N ASP A 100 -6.48 32.76 -12.47
CA ASP A 100 -7.82 33.28 -12.22
C ASP A 100 -8.70 33.22 -13.46
N PHE A 101 -9.22 32.04 -13.78
CA PHE A 101 -10.10 31.82 -14.93
C PHE A 101 -11.42 32.61 -14.84
N LEU A 102 -11.88 32.93 -13.63
CA LEU A 102 -13.11 33.71 -13.42
C LEU A 102 -12.97 35.14 -13.96
N SER A 103 -11.76 35.71 -13.89
CA SER A 103 -11.46 37.03 -14.45
C SER A 103 -11.59 37.08 -15.98
N VAL A 104 -11.39 35.93 -16.65
CA VAL A 104 -11.47 35.80 -18.11
C VAL A 104 -12.90 35.53 -18.57
N LEU A 105 -13.65 34.70 -17.84
CA LEU A 105 -15.02 34.29 -18.21
C LEU A 105 -16.11 35.24 -17.68
N GLY A 106 -15.79 36.13 -16.74
CA GLY A 106 -16.70 37.15 -16.19
C GLY A 106 -17.83 36.62 -15.29
N SER A 107 -18.07 35.31 -15.28
CA SER A 107 -19.04 34.63 -14.41
C SER A 107 -18.59 33.19 -14.12
N ASN A 108 -19.12 32.59 -13.05
CA ASN A 108 -18.79 31.21 -12.66
C ASN A 108 -19.57 30.21 -13.53
N PRO A 109 -18.91 29.42 -14.40
CA PRO A 109 -19.59 28.45 -15.26
C PRO A 109 -19.87 27.12 -14.54
N LEU A 110 -19.30 26.91 -13.34
CA LEU A 110 -19.34 25.63 -12.66
C LEU A 110 -20.71 25.37 -12.03
N LEU A 111 -21.09 24.10 -12.06
CA LEU A 111 -22.31 23.61 -11.44
C LEU A 111 -22.02 23.23 -9.98
N PRO A 112 -23.01 23.41 -9.08
CA PRO A 112 -22.95 22.77 -7.78
C PRO A 112 -22.93 21.25 -7.93
N SER A 113 -22.20 20.56 -7.07
CA SER A 113 -22.08 19.10 -7.11
C SER A 113 -22.18 18.47 -5.72
N VAL A 114 -22.55 17.19 -5.68
CA VAL A 114 -22.41 16.35 -4.48
C VAL A 114 -21.33 15.31 -4.77
N GLU A 115 -20.23 15.40 -4.04
CA GLU A 115 -19.22 14.35 -4.01
C GLU A 115 -19.73 13.18 -3.16
N LEU A 116 -19.85 12.01 -3.77
CA LEU A 116 -20.20 10.76 -3.14
C LEU A 116 -18.96 9.87 -3.03
N ARG A 117 -18.56 9.55 -1.81
CA ARG A 117 -17.57 8.50 -1.54
C ARG A 117 -18.28 7.19 -1.36
N LEU A 118 -17.83 6.18 -2.08
CA LEU A 118 -18.44 4.86 -2.06
C LEU A 118 -17.88 3.99 -0.95
N ASN A 119 -18.73 3.14 -0.39
CA ASN A 119 -18.31 2.07 0.51
C ASN A 119 -17.43 1.06 -0.25
N ALA A 120 -16.38 0.55 0.38
CA ALA A 120 -15.46 -0.43 -0.21
C ALA A 120 -16.17 -1.64 -0.83
N ASP A 121 -17.27 -2.10 -0.24
CA ASP A 121 -18.01 -3.27 -0.70
C ASP A 121 -18.71 -3.00 -2.03
N HIS A 122 -19.05 -1.74 -2.31
CA HIS A 122 -19.76 -1.28 -3.51
C HIS A 122 -18.85 -0.55 -4.53
N ALA A 123 -17.56 -0.36 -4.22
CA ALA A 123 -16.58 0.29 -5.10
C ALA A 123 -15.89 -0.71 -6.06
N GLN A 124 -16.68 -1.53 -6.74
CA GLN A 124 -16.25 -2.49 -7.78
C GLN A 124 -16.71 -1.97 -9.14
N SER A 125 -16.00 -2.23 -10.24
CA SER A 125 -16.33 -1.61 -11.53
C SER A 125 -17.80 -1.81 -11.96
N ASP A 126 -18.34 -3.01 -11.77
CA ASP A 126 -19.75 -3.30 -12.10
C ASP A 126 -20.74 -2.58 -11.17
N SER A 127 -20.46 -2.59 -9.86
CA SER A 127 -21.29 -1.90 -8.86
C SER A 127 -21.28 -0.38 -9.06
N VAL A 128 -20.11 0.21 -9.33
CA VAL A 128 -19.98 1.64 -9.62
C VAL A 128 -20.76 2.00 -10.88
N ARG A 129 -20.66 1.19 -11.94
CA ARG A 129 -21.44 1.43 -13.17
C ARG A 129 -22.95 1.41 -12.90
N TRP A 130 -23.43 0.43 -12.13
CA TRP A 130 -24.84 0.39 -11.74
C TRP A 130 -25.27 1.61 -10.91
N ILE A 131 -24.45 2.04 -9.95
CA ILE A 131 -24.72 3.23 -9.12
C ILE A 131 -24.79 4.48 -10.00
N VAL A 132 -23.86 4.64 -10.94
CA VAL A 132 -23.81 5.78 -11.86
C VAL A 132 -25.07 5.82 -12.73
N GLU A 133 -25.43 4.70 -13.37
CA GLU A 133 -26.66 4.61 -14.18
C GLU A 133 -27.92 4.90 -13.36
N HIS A 134 -27.97 4.45 -12.10
CA HIS A 134 -29.07 4.72 -11.18
C HIS A 134 -29.18 6.21 -10.82
N LEU A 135 -28.05 6.87 -10.55
CA LEU A 135 -28.00 8.27 -10.15
C LEU A 135 -28.20 9.23 -11.34
N GLU A 136 -27.78 8.85 -12.54
CA GLU A 136 -28.07 9.60 -13.78
C GLU A 136 -29.57 9.63 -14.12
N ALA A 137 -30.33 8.63 -13.67
CA ALA A 137 -31.78 8.60 -13.85
C ALA A 137 -32.54 9.58 -12.93
N ASP A 138 -31.89 10.17 -11.91
CA ASP A 138 -32.52 11.12 -11.00
C ASP A 138 -32.69 12.50 -11.70
N PRO A 139 -33.90 13.07 -11.74
CA PRO A 139 -34.15 14.35 -12.41
C PRO A 139 -33.41 15.55 -11.79
N ARG A 140 -32.86 15.43 -10.58
CA ARG A 140 -32.07 16.47 -9.91
C ARG A 140 -30.61 16.48 -10.38
N VAL A 141 -30.15 15.37 -10.94
CA VAL A 141 -28.78 15.18 -11.43
C VAL A 141 -28.72 15.56 -12.90
N GLN A 142 -27.71 16.33 -13.27
CA GLN A 142 -27.42 16.70 -14.65
C GLN A 142 -26.42 15.74 -15.29
N GLU A 143 -25.37 15.38 -14.55
CA GLU A 143 -24.30 14.51 -15.03
C GLU A 143 -23.62 13.83 -13.84
N VAL A 144 -23.18 12.59 -14.02
CA VAL A 144 -22.41 11.87 -13.01
C VAL A 144 -21.01 11.61 -13.56
N ALA A 145 -20.02 12.26 -12.95
CA ALA A 145 -18.62 12.11 -13.34
C ALA A 145 -17.88 11.20 -12.36
N TYR A 146 -17.14 10.23 -12.88
CA TYR A 146 -16.25 9.40 -12.08
C TYR A 146 -15.06 8.93 -12.93
N ASN A 147 -13.95 8.61 -12.26
CA ASN A 147 -12.79 8.08 -12.95
C ASN A 147 -12.88 6.55 -13.08
N ALA A 148 -13.55 6.08 -14.14
CA ALA A 148 -13.70 4.66 -14.44
C ALA A 148 -12.34 3.94 -14.52
N ALA A 149 -11.36 4.57 -15.16
CA ALA A 149 -10.01 4.01 -15.28
C ALA A 149 -9.36 3.79 -13.91
N VAL A 150 -9.56 4.68 -12.94
CA VAL A 150 -9.03 4.49 -11.57
C VAL A 150 -9.67 3.29 -10.89
N VAL A 151 -11.00 3.14 -10.98
CA VAL A 151 -11.72 2.00 -10.38
C VAL A 151 -11.25 0.68 -11.00
N GLU A 152 -11.24 0.60 -12.34
CA GLU A 152 -10.79 -0.58 -13.08
C GLU A 152 -9.33 -0.92 -12.81
N ASN A 153 -8.46 0.09 -12.73
CA ASN A 153 -7.05 -0.11 -12.44
C ASN A 153 -6.83 -0.60 -11.00
N ILE A 154 -7.57 -0.07 -10.02
CA ILE A 154 -7.49 -0.56 -8.64
C ILE A 154 -7.87 -2.05 -8.62
N GLU A 155 -9.01 -2.40 -9.20
CA GLU A 155 -9.52 -3.77 -9.23
C GLU A 155 -8.54 -4.73 -9.92
N ALA A 156 -8.06 -4.38 -11.12
CA ALA A 156 -7.15 -5.22 -11.90
C ALA A 156 -5.75 -5.32 -11.28
N ASN A 157 -5.23 -4.23 -10.69
CA ASN A 157 -3.88 -4.21 -10.13
C ASN A 157 -3.81 -4.88 -8.76
N MET A 158 -4.84 -4.80 -7.91
CA MET A 158 -4.79 -5.45 -6.59
C MET A 158 -4.59 -6.96 -6.70
N GLY A 159 -5.26 -7.62 -7.65
CA GLY A 159 -5.07 -9.06 -7.91
C GLY A 159 -3.65 -9.39 -8.39
N ARG A 160 -3.12 -8.61 -9.36
CA ARG A 160 -1.76 -8.82 -9.90
C ARG A 160 -0.67 -8.54 -8.86
N ILE A 161 -0.79 -7.43 -8.13
CA ILE A 161 0.17 -7.03 -7.09
C ILE A 161 0.24 -8.12 -6.02
N GLY A 162 -0.90 -8.70 -5.61
CA GLY A 162 -0.92 -9.81 -4.65
C GLY A 162 -0.07 -11.00 -5.11
N LEU A 163 -0.18 -11.40 -6.38
CA LEU A 163 0.61 -12.50 -6.95
C LEU A 163 2.11 -12.17 -6.99
N PHE A 164 2.46 -10.95 -7.42
CA PHE A 164 3.85 -10.48 -7.43
C PHE A 164 4.45 -10.43 -6.02
N VAL A 165 3.71 -9.91 -5.04
CA VAL A 165 4.12 -9.84 -3.63
C VAL A 165 4.37 -11.24 -3.07
N LEU A 166 3.50 -12.21 -3.38
CA LEU A 166 3.67 -13.59 -2.95
C LEU A 166 4.91 -14.24 -3.58
N GLY A 167 5.11 -14.09 -4.89
CA GLY A 167 6.31 -14.60 -5.57
C GLY A 167 7.60 -13.96 -5.05
N PHE A 168 7.57 -12.65 -4.79
CA PHE A 168 8.68 -11.91 -4.23
C PHE A 168 8.99 -12.34 -2.78
N ALA A 169 7.97 -12.59 -1.96
CA ALA A 169 8.14 -13.13 -0.62
C ALA A 169 8.80 -14.52 -0.62
N VAL A 170 8.40 -15.41 -1.55
CA VAL A 170 9.04 -16.73 -1.71
C VAL A 170 10.51 -16.58 -2.11
N LEU A 171 10.82 -15.68 -3.04
CA LEU A 171 12.20 -15.40 -3.44
C LEU A 171 13.05 -14.89 -2.26
N LEU A 172 12.54 -13.93 -1.49
CA LEU A 172 13.23 -13.42 -0.30
C LEU A 172 13.44 -14.50 0.76
N LEU A 173 12.48 -15.42 0.94
CA LEU A 173 12.61 -16.55 1.84
C LEU A 173 13.76 -17.47 1.40
N ILE A 174 13.87 -17.77 0.10
CA ILE A 174 14.98 -18.57 -0.44
C ILE A 174 16.32 -17.87 -0.21
N ILE A 175 16.40 -16.55 -0.44
CA ILE A 175 17.60 -15.75 -0.21
C ILE A 175 17.99 -15.77 1.27
N ALA A 176 17.03 -15.56 2.19
CA ALA A 176 17.27 -15.62 3.62
C ALA A 176 17.84 -16.99 4.04
N VAL A 177 17.21 -18.09 3.60
CA VAL A 177 17.68 -19.45 3.90
C VAL A 177 19.07 -19.70 3.31
N ALA A 178 19.34 -19.25 2.09
CA ALA A 178 20.64 -19.39 1.45
C ALA A 178 21.73 -18.60 2.19
N LEU A 179 21.46 -17.36 2.61
CA LEU A 179 22.37 -16.53 3.41
C LEU A 179 22.65 -17.17 4.76
N ILE A 180 21.63 -17.68 5.45
CA ILE A 180 21.78 -18.37 6.73
C ILE A 180 22.66 -19.61 6.55
N ASN A 181 22.37 -20.45 5.54
CA ASN A 181 23.15 -21.65 5.24
C ASN A 181 24.61 -21.34 4.89
N ASN A 182 24.84 -20.28 4.10
CA ASN A 182 26.19 -19.85 3.73
C ASN A 182 26.95 -19.33 4.96
N THR A 183 26.29 -18.53 5.80
CA THR A 183 26.85 -18.00 7.05
C THR A 183 27.24 -19.12 8.02
N ILE A 184 26.37 -20.11 8.21
CA ILE A 184 26.65 -21.30 9.04
C ILE A 184 27.85 -22.07 8.47
N ARG A 185 27.90 -22.28 7.15
CA ARG A 185 29.02 -22.98 6.49
C ARG A 185 30.34 -22.24 6.69
N LEU A 186 30.34 -20.92 6.53
CA LEU A 186 31.51 -20.08 6.75
C LEU A 186 31.97 -20.10 8.22
N ALA A 187 31.01 -20.05 9.16
CA ALA A 187 31.27 -20.15 10.58
C ALA A 187 31.90 -21.50 10.96
N ILE A 188 31.40 -22.61 10.39
CA ILE A 188 31.99 -23.95 10.57
C ILE A 188 33.40 -24.02 9.96
N TYR A 189 33.59 -23.54 8.73
CA TYR A 189 34.87 -23.58 8.03
C TYR A 189 35.95 -22.74 8.73
N SER A 190 35.59 -21.56 9.26
CA SER A 190 36.54 -20.70 9.99
C SER A 190 37.02 -21.32 11.30
N LYS A 191 36.23 -22.22 11.92
CA LYS A 191 36.62 -22.95 13.13
C LYS A 191 37.03 -24.40 12.88
N ARG A 192 37.28 -24.78 11.61
CA ARG A 192 37.69 -26.14 11.22
C ARG A 192 38.92 -26.67 11.97
N PHE A 193 39.85 -25.78 12.33
CA PHE A 193 41.08 -26.16 13.04
C PHE A 193 40.76 -26.49 14.50
N LEU A 194 39.97 -25.65 15.17
CA LEU A 194 39.51 -25.87 16.54
C LEU A 194 38.73 -27.20 16.67
N ILE A 195 37.87 -27.49 15.69
CA ILE A 195 37.11 -28.74 15.60
C ILE A 195 38.04 -29.96 15.44
N ARG A 196 39.05 -29.86 14.56
CA ARG A 196 40.05 -30.92 14.38
C ARG A 196 40.87 -31.15 15.64
N THR A 197 41.32 -30.10 16.33
CA THR A 197 42.09 -30.24 17.57
C THR A 197 41.25 -30.85 18.70
N MET A 198 39.99 -30.45 18.86
CA MET A 198 39.09 -31.04 19.85
C MET A 198 38.79 -32.53 19.56
N SER A 199 38.64 -32.88 18.29
CA SER A 199 38.46 -34.28 17.86
C SER A 199 39.69 -35.15 18.17
N LEU A 200 40.91 -34.60 18.03
CA LEU A 200 42.17 -35.30 18.31
C LEU A 200 42.39 -35.56 19.81
N VAL A 201 41.77 -34.77 20.68
CA VAL A 201 41.83 -34.91 22.15
C VAL A 201 40.66 -35.76 22.69
N GLY A 202 39.83 -36.34 21.81
CA GLY A 202 38.74 -37.24 22.19
C GLY A 202 37.44 -36.55 22.64
N ALA A 203 37.25 -35.27 22.30
CA ALA A 203 36.02 -34.56 22.64
C ALA A 203 34.81 -35.17 21.90
N THR A 204 33.76 -35.54 22.65
CA THR A 204 32.52 -36.09 22.11
C THR A 204 31.82 -35.09 21.18
N HIS A 205 31.15 -35.58 20.13
CA HIS A 205 30.47 -34.74 19.12
C HIS A 205 29.53 -33.67 19.71
N TRP A 206 28.91 -33.96 20.85
CA TRP A 206 28.07 -33.00 21.60
C TRP A 206 28.88 -31.83 22.19
N PHE A 207 30.08 -32.08 22.72
CA PHE A 207 30.96 -31.08 23.32
C PHE A 207 31.50 -30.08 22.28
N ILE A 208 31.74 -30.56 21.06
CA ILE A 208 32.20 -29.75 19.92
C ILE A 208 31.10 -28.78 19.42
N LYS A 209 29.82 -29.20 19.46
CA LYS A 209 28.69 -28.39 18.98
C LYS A 209 28.11 -27.45 20.05
N ARG A 210 28.33 -27.72 21.34
CA ARG A 210 27.79 -26.94 22.48
C ARG A 210 28.09 -25.42 22.42
N PRO A 211 29.31 -24.94 22.10
CA PRO A 211 29.58 -23.49 22.05
C PRO A 211 28.96 -22.77 20.85
N PHE A 212 28.25 -23.48 19.96
CA PHE A 212 27.60 -22.91 18.76
C PHE A 212 26.08 -22.85 18.84
N MET A 213 25.47 -23.43 19.88
CA MET A 213 24.02 -23.42 20.10
C MET A 213 23.57 -22.34 21.10
N GLY A 214 24.51 -21.64 21.75
CA GLY A 214 24.24 -20.63 22.78
C GLY A 214 24.82 -19.24 22.49
N GLN A 215 25.15 -18.94 21.24
CA GLN A 215 25.48 -17.60 20.75
C GLN A 215 24.62 -17.25 19.55
#